data_AF-G8B6M7-F1
#
_entry.id   AF-G8B6M7-F1
#
_cell.length_a   1.000
_cell.length_b   1.000
_cell.length_c   1.000
_cell.angle_alpha   90.00
_cell.angle_beta   90.00
_cell.angle_gamma   90.00
#
_symmetry.space_group_name_H-M   'P 1'
#
loop_
_entity.id
_entity.type
_entity.pdbx_description
1 polymer ?
#
loop_
_entity_poly.entity_id
_entity_poly.type
_entity_poly.pdbx_seq_one_letter_code
_entity_poly.pdbx_strand_id
1 'polypeptide(L)'
;MNKFGDLPGIDIDSQEIYESSDVENENPTDEERQEQAPPDINLEPLQAQFVDIEITDKEYDFSGNLLNQRGFQVGEKKETKMEKLARIKRELEEIQQEEGPECSDADELLSAFNALNASPSQRKFPTEEELKIDEILIPPPEPVHATSQQIAKFVNLENKLNRLETQLGTDHRQSRPLQHSINEIIRKLDIINHAEHNADSIKSKIETTGKEMEKLELNKRLFGWEDVPVPKNEKIDELYNILPDLKTYCTVAPTILERIKGLSGIHNELEESLNFATNLNQLIGDLGQDIREWDKSLNSLNRSLETSKETFEENCSRYETRLDELEKRILRS
;
A
#
# COMPACT_ATOMS: atom_id res chain seq x y z
N MET A 1 13.85 -35.51 -6.89
CA MET A 1 13.71 -36.29 -5.64
C MET A 1 14.30 -37.65 -5.96
N ASN A 2 15.52 -37.98 -5.57
CA ASN A 2 15.89 -38.29 -4.19
C ASN A 2 17.28 -37.74 -3.90
N LYS A 3 17.35 -36.60 -3.19
CA LYS A 3 18.63 -36.11 -2.66
C LYS A 3 19.23 -37.06 -1.62
N PHE A 4 18.43 -38.00 -1.15
CA PHE A 4 18.70 -38.87 0.00
C PHE A 4 18.78 -40.35 -0.36
N GLY A 5 18.64 -40.74 -1.64
CA GLY A 5 18.58 -42.15 -2.04
C GLY A 5 19.91 -42.91 -1.95
N ASP A 6 21.03 -42.20 -2.04
CA ASP A 6 22.38 -42.78 -2.01
C ASP A 6 23.00 -42.82 -0.60
N LEU A 7 22.28 -42.30 0.40
CA LEU A 7 22.76 -42.22 1.78
C LEU A 7 22.36 -43.48 2.56
N PRO A 8 23.32 -44.31 3.02
CA PRO A 8 23.02 -45.47 3.84
C PRO A 8 22.53 -45.04 5.23
N GLY A 9 21.46 -45.68 5.73
CA GLY A 9 20.93 -45.45 7.07
C GLY A 9 19.77 -44.45 7.17
N ILE A 10 19.16 -44.05 6.05
CA ILE A 10 17.92 -43.29 6.05
C ILE A 10 16.75 -44.28 6.09
N ASP A 11 15.91 -44.14 7.11
CA ASP A 11 14.69 -44.92 7.27
C ASP A 11 13.57 -44.31 6.40
N ILE A 12 13.24 -44.98 5.30
CA ILE A 12 12.26 -44.53 4.31
C ILE A 12 10.84 -45.02 4.67
N ASP A 13 10.75 -46.06 5.50
CA ASP A 13 9.49 -46.73 5.83
C ASP A 13 8.93 -46.27 7.20
N SER A 14 9.73 -45.55 7.99
CA SER A 14 9.27 -44.93 9.23
C SER A 14 8.30 -43.78 9.01
N GLN A 15 7.38 -43.61 9.96
CA GLN A 15 6.48 -42.46 9.98
C GLN A 15 7.28 -41.17 10.20
N GLU A 16 7.19 -40.22 9.27
CA GLU A 16 7.96 -38.98 9.31
C GLU A 16 7.61 -38.09 10.51
N ILE A 17 6.35 -38.11 10.96
CA ILE A 17 5.83 -37.25 12.02
C ILE A 17 5.08 -38.10 13.06
N TYR A 18 5.61 -38.13 14.28
CA TYR A 18 4.92 -38.69 15.45
C TYR A 18 4.28 -37.55 16.24
N GLU A 19 2.99 -37.33 16.03
CA GLU A 19 2.20 -36.32 16.74
C GLU A 19 1.16 -36.96 17.66
N SER A 20 0.85 -36.27 18.76
CA SER A 20 -0.31 -36.60 19.59
C SER A 20 -1.59 -36.32 18.80
N SER A 21 -2.59 -37.20 18.91
CA SER A 21 -3.91 -37.02 18.28
C SER A 21 -4.39 -35.59 18.44
N ASP A 22 -4.71 -34.93 17.32
CA ASP A 22 -5.29 -33.61 17.29
C ASP A 22 -6.74 -33.70 17.83
N VAL A 23 -6.86 -33.69 19.15
CA VAL A 23 -8.13 -33.57 19.85
C VAL A 23 -8.35 -32.08 20.01
N GLU A 24 -9.25 -31.54 19.21
CA GLU A 24 -9.76 -30.19 19.39
C GLU A 24 -10.43 -30.08 20.76
N ASN A 25 -9.68 -29.64 21.76
CA ASN A 25 -10.25 -29.06 22.97
C ASN A 25 -10.70 -27.63 22.64
N GLU A 26 -11.64 -27.51 21.69
CA GLU A 26 -12.45 -26.31 21.55
C GLU A 26 -13.43 -26.26 22.73
N ASN A 27 -12.95 -25.82 23.89
CA ASN A 27 -13.85 -25.06 24.74
C ASN A 27 -14.11 -23.77 23.95
N PRO A 28 -15.36 -23.48 23.54
CA PRO A 28 -15.68 -22.15 23.05
C PRO A 28 -15.20 -21.19 24.14
N THR A 29 -14.36 -20.26 23.71
CA THR A 29 -13.76 -19.17 24.48
C THR A 29 -14.55 -18.87 25.75
N ASP A 30 -13.89 -18.90 26.91
CA ASP A 30 -14.45 -18.42 28.19
C ASP A 30 -14.90 -16.96 28.03
N GLU A 31 -16.09 -16.78 27.45
CA GLU A 31 -16.87 -15.55 27.46
C GLU A 31 -17.42 -15.40 28.87
N GLU A 32 -16.59 -14.90 29.79
CA GLU A 32 -17.02 -14.18 31.01
C GLU A 32 -15.80 -13.74 31.83
N ARG A 33 -14.88 -12.98 31.23
CA ARG A 33 -14.17 -11.95 31.98
C ARG A 33 -14.82 -10.62 31.67
N GLN A 34 -15.65 -10.13 32.59
CA GLN A 34 -16.13 -8.75 32.63
C GLN A 34 -14.96 -7.81 32.91
N GLU A 35 -14.02 -7.69 31.98
CA GLU A 35 -13.26 -6.46 31.87
C GLU A 35 -14.25 -5.44 31.30
N GLN A 36 -14.48 -4.35 32.05
CA GLN A 36 -15.28 -3.24 31.56
C GLN A 36 -14.71 -2.83 30.20
N ALA A 37 -15.47 -3.08 29.13
CA ALA A 37 -15.07 -2.67 27.80
C ALA A 37 -14.75 -1.17 27.85
N PRO A 38 -13.63 -0.72 27.26
CA PRO A 38 -13.36 0.71 27.18
C PRO A 38 -14.58 1.40 26.57
N PRO A 39 -14.93 2.61 27.03
CA PRO A 39 -16.05 3.36 26.45
C PRO A 39 -15.85 3.43 24.94
N ASP A 40 -16.90 3.17 24.17
CA ASP A 40 -16.87 3.24 22.72
C ASP A 40 -16.64 4.70 22.30
N ILE A 41 -15.37 5.05 22.03
CA ILE A 41 -14.99 6.41 21.68
C ILE A 41 -15.31 6.60 20.20
N ASN A 42 -16.47 7.19 19.91
CA ASN A 42 -16.77 7.64 18.56
C ASN A 42 -15.90 8.86 18.20
N LEU A 43 -14.96 8.68 17.27
CA LEU A 43 -14.00 9.73 16.90
C LEU A 43 -14.64 10.90 16.16
N GLU A 44 -15.73 10.72 15.42
CA GLU A 44 -16.34 11.80 14.63
C GLU A 44 -16.87 12.97 15.48
N PRO A 45 -17.70 12.75 16.53
CA PRO A 45 -18.16 13.85 17.38
C PRO A 45 -17.02 14.48 18.18
N LEU A 46 -16.01 13.70 18.60
CA LEU A 46 -14.83 14.26 19.25
C LEU A 46 -14.03 15.16 18.29
N GLN A 47 -13.79 14.71 17.06
CA GLN A 47 -13.07 15.52 16.07
C GLN A 47 -13.78 16.85 15.84
N ALA A 48 -15.11 16.86 15.67
CA ALA A 48 -15.88 18.09 15.53
C ALA A 48 -15.73 19.03 16.73
N GLN A 49 -15.64 18.49 17.96
CA GLN A 49 -15.46 19.28 19.17
C GLN A 49 -14.06 19.90 19.29
N PHE A 50 -13.03 19.26 18.73
CA PHE A 50 -11.63 19.69 18.86
C PHE A 50 -11.08 20.41 17.61
N VAL A 51 -11.83 20.51 16.52
CA VAL A 51 -11.39 21.22 15.29
C VAL A 51 -11.06 22.70 15.55
N ASP A 52 -11.83 23.34 16.41
CA ASP A 52 -11.69 24.79 16.68
C ASP A 52 -10.66 25.11 17.78
N ILE A 53 -10.14 24.08 18.45
CA ILE A 53 -9.19 24.21 19.56
C ILE A 53 -7.77 24.14 19.01
N GLU A 54 -7.04 25.24 19.11
CA GLU A 54 -5.61 25.31 18.77
C GLU A 54 -4.77 25.34 20.05
N ILE A 55 -3.79 24.44 20.12
CA ILE A 55 -2.85 24.38 21.24
C ILE A 55 -1.57 25.07 20.78
N THR A 56 -1.23 26.20 21.40
CA THR A 56 -0.03 26.98 21.05
C THR A 56 1.12 26.68 22.01
N ASP A 57 2.30 26.33 21.48
CA ASP A 57 3.48 25.90 22.25
C ASP A 57 4.47 27.04 22.57
N LYS A 58 3.99 28.29 22.68
CA LYS A 58 4.92 29.43 22.60
C LYS A 58 5.76 29.71 23.85
N GLU A 59 5.40 29.21 25.03
CA GLU A 59 6.19 29.44 26.26
C GLU A 59 6.05 28.28 27.26
N TYR A 60 6.62 27.12 26.94
CA TYR A 60 6.71 26.02 27.91
C TYR A 60 7.98 26.14 28.75
N ASP A 61 7.83 26.35 30.06
CA ASP A 61 8.93 26.38 31.03
C ASP A 61 8.86 25.19 32.01
N PHE A 62 9.79 24.24 31.89
CA PHE A 62 9.94 23.10 32.82
C PHE A 62 10.78 23.45 34.06
N SER A 63 11.27 24.69 34.21
CA SER A 63 12.22 25.07 35.26
C SER A 63 11.64 25.08 36.69
N GLY A 64 10.37 24.71 36.87
CA GLY A 64 9.75 24.61 38.19
C GLY A 64 9.47 25.95 38.84
N ASN A 65 9.59 27.07 38.11
CA ASN A 65 9.18 28.37 38.60
C ASN A 65 7.64 28.40 38.81
N LEU A 66 7.19 28.93 39.95
CA LEU A 66 5.76 28.95 40.34
C LEU A 66 5.05 30.23 39.88
N LEU A 67 5.80 31.21 39.37
CA LEU A 67 5.29 32.52 38.96
C LEU A 67 4.83 32.58 37.49
N ASN A 68 5.27 31.65 36.64
CA ASN A 68 4.85 31.54 35.25
C ASN A 68 3.71 30.52 35.11
N GLN A 69 2.68 30.86 34.34
CA GLN A 69 1.52 30.00 34.11
C GLN A 69 1.99 28.66 33.54
N ARG A 70 1.79 27.57 34.28
CA ARG A 70 2.15 26.21 33.85
C ARG A 70 1.02 25.66 33.00
N GLY A 71 1.27 25.47 31.71
CA GLY A 71 0.39 24.72 30.82
C GLY A 71 0.41 25.21 29.39
N PHE A 72 -0.06 24.37 28.48
CA PHE A 72 -0.35 24.79 27.11
C PHE A 72 -1.44 25.85 27.11
N GLN A 73 -1.24 26.92 26.35
CA GLN A 73 -2.29 27.90 26.12
C GLN A 73 -3.26 27.34 25.08
N VAL A 74 -4.48 27.05 25.52
CA VAL A 74 -5.60 26.68 24.66
C VAL A 74 -6.21 27.97 24.12
N GLY A 75 -6.18 28.14 22.81
CA GLY A 75 -6.83 29.24 22.11
C GLY A 75 -7.86 28.72 21.12
N GLU A 76 -8.90 29.51 20.86
CA GLU A 76 -9.76 29.29 19.70
C GLU A 76 -9.02 29.76 18.45
N LYS A 77 -8.96 28.89 17.43
CA LYS A 77 -8.31 29.19 16.16
C LYS A 77 -8.99 30.41 15.53
N LYS A 78 -8.24 31.47 15.27
CA LYS A 78 -8.77 32.63 14.52
C LYS A 78 -9.04 32.19 13.08
N GLU A 79 -10.29 32.30 12.64
CA GLU A 79 -10.71 31.98 11.28
C GLU A 79 -9.72 32.49 10.23
N THR A 80 -9.36 31.63 9.28
CA THR A 80 -8.48 32.04 8.18
C THR A 80 -9.20 33.06 7.30
N LYS A 81 -8.45 33.92 6.59
CA LYS A 81 -9.07 34.95 5.72
C LYS A 81 -10.05 34.33 4.72
N MET A 82 -9.72 33.17 4.16
CA MET A 82 -10.55 32.46 3.19
C MET A 82 -11.84 31.90 3.81
N GLU A 83 -11.73 31.34 5.01
CA GLU A 83 -12.86 30.81 5.79
C GLU A 83 -13.80 31.94 6.27
N LYS A 84 -13.22 33.05 6.74
CA LYS A 84 -13.98 34.26 7.08
C LYS A 84 -14.71 34.84 5.86
N LEU A 85 -14.07 34.85 4.69
CA LEU A 85 -14.71 35.27 3.44
C LEU A 85 -15.86 34.32 3.04
N ALA A 86 -15.71 33.02 3.26
CA ALA A 86 -16.78 32.05 3.01
C ALA A 86 -17.96 32.23 3.98
N ARG A 87 -17.69 32.52 5.25
CA ARG A 87 -18.73 32.84 6.25
C ARG A 87 -19.48 34.12 5.89
N ILE A 88 -18.75 35.20 5.56
CA ILE A 88 -19.35 36.48 5.13
C ILE A 88 -20.21 36.30 3.88
N LYS A 89 -19.78 35.48 2.91
CA LYS A 89 -20.60 35.15 1.74
C LYS A 89 -21.92 34.50 2.15
N ARG A 90 -21.88 33.53 3.06
CA ARG A 90 -23.07 32.83 3.54
C ARG A 90 -24.00 33.76 4.32
N GLU A 91 -23.46 34.60 5.19
CA GLU A 91 -24.24 35.61 5.93
C GLU A 91 -24.91 36.63 4.97
N LEU A 92 -24.23 37.04 3.88
CA LEU A 92 -24.83 37.90 2.86
C LEU A 92 -25.95 37.20 2.07
N GLU A 93 -25.77 35.91 1.74
CA GLU A 93 -26.83 35.10 1.10
C GLU A 93 -28.03 34.88 2.03
N GLU A 94 -27.80 34.74 3.34
CA GLU A 94 -28.84 34.63 4.36
C GLU A 94 -29.63 35.93 4.51
N ILE A 95 -28.95 37.08 4.56
CA ILE A 95 -29.58 38.42 4.61
C ILE A 95 -30.40 38.68 3.33
N GLN A 96 -29.97 38.16 2.18
CA GLN A 96 -30.73 38.26 0.92
C GLN A 96 -32.01 37.41 0.93
N GLN A 97 -32.01 36.30 1.68
CA GLN A 97 -33.17 35.41 1.83
C GLN A 97 -34.12 35.85 2.96
N GLU A 98 -33.65 36.66 3.91
CA GLU A 98 -34.46 37.19 5.00
C GLU A 98 -35.44 38.25 4.45
N GLU A 99 -36.76 38.06 4.66
CA GLU A 99 -37.82 38.95 4.14
C GLU A 99 -37.82 40.31 4.88
N GLY A 100 -36.90 41.18 4.50
CA GLY A 100 -36.82 42.60 4.87
C GLY A 100 -36.88 43.51 3.64
N PRO A 101 -36.94 44.86 3.80
CA PRO A 101 -36.92 45.79 2.67
C PRO A 101 -35.68 45.55 1.82
N GLU A 102 -35.85 45.37 0.50
CA GLU A 102 -34.78 45.08 -0.46
C GLU A 102 -33.56 45.98 -0.20
N CYS A 103 -32.52 45.40 0.37
CA CYS A 103 -31.29 46.11 0.64
C CYS A 103 -30.44 46.06 -0.64
N SER A 104 -30.63 47.04 -1.53
CA SER A 104 -29.84 47.18 -2.77
C SER A 104 -28.32 47.12 -2.52
N ASP A 105 -27.89 47.52 -1.31
CA ASP A 105 -26.49 47.50 -0.89
C ASP A 105 -25.95 46.08 -0.72
N ALA A 106 -26.78 45.08 -0.39
CA ALA A 106 -26.37 43.69 -0.23
C ALA A 106 -26.02 43.03 -1.58
N ASP A 107 -26.79 43.33 -2.63
CA ASP A 107 -26.52 42.88 -3.99
C ASP A 107 -25.25 43.55 -4.58
N GLU A 108 -25.05 44.83 -4.29
CA GLU A 108 -23.83 45.55 -4.70
C GLU A 108 -22.59 44.98 -3.99
N LEU A 109 -22.69 44.64 -2.71
CA LEU A 109 -21.63 43.99 -1.93
C LEU A 109 -21.32 42.56 -2.44
N LEU A 110 -22.33 41.76 -2.78
CA LEU A 110 -22.16 40.44 -3.40
C LEU A 110 -21.47 40.54 -4.77
N SER A 111 -21.86 41.51 -5.60
CA SER A 111 -21.24 41.78 -6.89
C SER A 111 -19.77 42.21 -6.74
N ALA A 112 -19.49 43.16 -5.85
CA ALA A 112 -18.14 43.61 -5.55
C ALA A 112 -17.25 42.49 -4.97
N PHE A 113 -17.81 41.65 -4.11
CA PHE A 113 -17.13 40.48 -3.55
C PHE A 113 -16.79 39.45 -4.62
N ASN A 114 -17.74 39.13 -5.51
CA ASN A 114 -17.51 38.22 -6.62
C ASN A 114 -16.47 38.78 -7.61
N ALA A 115 -16.46 40.09 -7.86
CA ALA A 115 -15.44 40.74 -8.69
C ALA A 115 -14.04 40.69 -8.03
N LEU A 116 -13.96 40.82 -6.70
CA LEU A 116 -12.71 40.73 -5.96
C LEU A 116 -12.16 39.30 -5.91
N ASN A 117 -13.04 38.30 -5.78
CA ASN A 117 -12.67 36.89 -5.74
C ASN A 117 -12.35 36.33 -7.13
N ALA A 118 -13.00 36.85 -8.18
CA ALA A 118 -12.69 36.56 -9.57
C ALA A 118 -11.42 37.25 -10.08
N SER A 119 -10.85 38.20 -9.32
CA SER A 119 -9.53 38.74 -9.61
C SER A 119 -8.48 37.74 -9.07
N PRO A 120 -7.89 36.88 -9.92
CA PRO A 120 -6.85 35.98 -9.46
C PRO A 120 -5.72 36.83 -8.91
N SER A 121 -5.37 36.61 -7.64
CA SER A 121 -4.13 37.09 -7.07
C SER A 121 -3.01 36.66 -8.00
N GLN A 122 -2.45 37.59 -8.77
CA GLN A 122 -1.29 37.37 -9.62
C GLN A 122 -0.15 36.93 -8.71
N ARG A 123 0.02 35.62 -8.55
CA ARG A 123 1.31 35.06 -8.17
C ARG A 123 2.25 35.47 -9.29
N LYS A 124 3.10 36.47 -9.01
CA LYS A 124 4.23 36.81 -9.86
C LYS A 124 5.20 35.62 -9.79
N PHE A 125 5.02 34.67 -10.69
CA PHE A 125 6.12 33.80 -11.07
C PHE A 125 7.17 34.68 -11.78
N PRO A 126 8.47 34.49 -11.53
CA PRO A 126 9.50 35.16 -12.30
C PRO A 126 9.32 34.85 -13.79
N THR A 127 9.35 35.89 -14.62
CA THR A 127 9.27 35.79 -16.08
C THR A 127 10.44 34.98 -16.64
N GLU A 128 10.16 34.16 -17.67
CA GLU A 128 11.04 33.17 -18.31
C GLU A 128 12.39 33.71 -18.86
N GLU A 129 12.63 35.02 -18.82
CA GLU A 129 13.87 35.63 -19.31
C GLU A 129 15.08 35.48 -18.36
N GLU A 130 14.87 35.13 -17.09
CA GLU A 130 15.96 34.96 -16.10
C GLU A 130 16.48 33.51 -15.97
N LEU A 131 15.88 32.54 -16.68
CA LEU A 131 16.26 31.12 -16.60
C LEU A 131 16.89 30.59 -17.90
N LYS A 132 17.74 31.39 -18.55
CA LYS A 132 18.69 30.84 -19.54
C LYS A 132 19.91 30.26 -18.82
N ILE A 133 19.74 29.05 -18.28
CA ILE A 133 20.87 28.14 -18.07
C ILE A 133 20.86 27.22 -19.29
N ASP A 134 21.93 27.30 -20.07
CA ASP A 134 22.12 26.55 -21.31
C ASP A 134 21.98 25.04 -21.08
N GLU A 135 21.17 24.42 -21.96
CA GLU A 135 21.45 23.12 -22.57
C GLU A 135 21.68 21.92 -21.64
N ILE A 136 20.66 21.57 -20.85
CA ILE A 136 20.40 20.16 -20.55
C ILE A 136 19.01 19.83 -21.09
N LEU A 137 18.99 19.15 -22.23
CA LEU A 137 17.80 18.61 -22.87
C LEU A 137 17.22 17.48 -22.00
N ILE A 138 16.62 17.83 -20.86
CA ILE A 138 15.70 16.95 -20.14
C ILE A 138 14.40 17.03 -20.93
N PRO A 139 13.95 15.96 -21.62
CA PRO A 139 12.62 15.95 -22.19
C PRO A 139 11.62 16.23 -21.06
N PRO A 140 10.62 17.11 -21.27
CA PRO A 140 9.63 17.39 -20.23
C PRO A 140 9.03 16.07 -19.75
N PRO A 141 8.97 15.83 -18.42
CA PRO A 141 8.39 14.60 -17.90
C PRO A 141 6.98 14.46 -18.46
N GLU A 142 6.66 13.27 -18.99
CA GLU A 142 5.33 12.93 -19.49
C GLU A 142 4.24 13.35 -18.47
N PRO A 143 3.06 13.79 -18.93
CA PRO A 143 2.09 14.47 -18.07
C PRO A 143 1.62 13.58 -16.93
N VAL A 144 1.98 13.98 -15.71
CA VAL A 144 1.56 13.46 -14.39
C VAL A 144 0.04 13.25 -14.24
N HIS A 145 -0.75 13.85 -15.15
CA HIS A 145 -2.20 13.72 -15.24
C HIS A 145 -2.67 12.31 -15.61
N ALA A 146 -1.92 11.54 -16.41
CA ALA A 146 -2.31 10.18 -16.79
C ALA A 146 -2.31 9.22 -15.58
N THR A 147 -1.28 9.32 -14.74
CA THR A 147 -1.17 8.56 -13.48
C THR A 147 -2.25 8.97 -12.49
N SER A 148 -2.55 10.27 -12.38
CA SER A 148 -3.63 10.77 -11.50
C SER A 148 -5.01 10.22 -11.87
N GLN A 149 -5.33 10.10 -13.16
CA GLN A 149 -6.58 9.49 -13.61
C GLN A 149 -6.65 7.99 -13.34
N GLN A 150 -5.52 7.27 -13.43
CA GLN A 150 -5.45 5.84 -13.09
C GLN A 150 -5.60 5.61 -11.58
N ILE A 151 -4.95 6.44 -10.76
CA ILE A 151 -5.09 6.42 -9.30
C ILE A 151 -6.54 6.71 -8.90
N ALA A 152 -7.19 7.70 -9.52
CA ALA A 152 -8.60 7.97 -9.27
C ALA A 152 -9.52 6.78 -9.61
N LYS A 153 -9.24 6.07 -10.72
CA LYS A 153 -9.97 4.83 -11.06
C LYS A 153 -9.73 3.73 -10.03
N PHE A 154 -8.49 3.55 -9.57
CA PHE A 154 -8.15 2.58 -8.54
C PHE A 154 -8.86 2.89 -7.21
N VAL A 155 -8.84 4.15 -6.76
CA VAL A 155 -9.56 4.60 -5.56
C VAL A 155 -11.07 4.36 -5.68
N ASN A 156 -11.66 4.56 -6.86
CA ASN A 156 -13.06 4.23 -7.08
C ASN A 156 -13.35 2.72 -7.00
N LEU A 157 -12.44 1.88 -7.51
CA LEU A 157 -12.56 0.42 -7.40
C LEU A 157 -12.41 -0.06 -5.96
N GLU A 158 -11.44 0.49 -5.21
CA GLU A 158 -11.25 0.23 -3.78
C GLU A 158 -12.48 0.65 -2.98
N ASN A 159 -13.03 1.85 -3.21
CA ASN A 159 -14.27 2.28 -2.56
C ASN A 159 -15.45 1.36 -2.89
N LYS A 160 -15.53 0.87 -4.13
CA LYS A 160 -16.57 -0.08 -4.54
C LYS A 160 -16.35 -1.44 -3.89
N LEU A 161 -15.12 -1.91 -3.79
CA LEU A 161 -14.76 -3.15 -3.12
C LEU A 161 -15.09 -3.06 -1.63
N ASN A 162 -14.69 -1.98 -0.95
CA ASN A 162 -15.01 -1.73 0.45
C ASN A 162 -16.53 -1.66 0.70
N ARG A 163 -17.32 -1.08 -0.23
CA ARG A 163 -18.79 -1.14 -0.17
C ARG A 163 -19.33 -2.57 -0.28
N LEU A 164 -18.72 -3.41 -1.11
CA LEU A 164 -19.11 -4.82 -1.23
C LEU A 164 -18.67 -5.62 0.00
N GLU A 165 -17.50 -5.34 0.56
CA GLU A 165 -16.98 -5.99 1.76
C GLU A 165 -17.79 -5.63 3.00
N THR A 166 -18.16 -4.36 3.16
CA THR A 166 -19.05 -3.91 4.25
C THR A 166 -20.45 -4.50 4.14
N GLN A 167 -20.98 -4.67 2.91
CA GLN A 167 -22.27 -5.33 2.69
C GLN A 167 -22.22 -6.84 2.92
N LEU A 168 -21.12 -7.49 2.54
CA LEU A 168 -20.94 -8.93 2.70
C LEU A 168 -20.56 -9.31 4.14
N GLY A 169 -19.90 -8.40 4.85
CA GLY A 169 -19.28 -8.65 6.14
C GLY A 169 -18.04 -9.53 6.02
N THR A 170 -17.03 -9.29 6.86
CA THR A 170 -15.82 -10.14 6.92
C THR A 170 -16.01 -11.29 7.90
N ASP A 171 -17.09 -12.07 7.78
CA ASP A 171 -17.25 -13.26 8.63
C ASP A 171 -16.45 -14.43 8.03
N HIS A 172 -15.15 -14.47 8.33
CA HIS A 172 -14.24 -15.55 7.93
C HIS A 172 -14.62 -16.91 8.54
N ARG A 173 -15.60 -16.97 9.46
CA ARG A 173 -16.07 -18.22 10.06
C ARG A 173 -16.97 -19.02 9.12
N GLN A 174 -17.54 -18.40 8.09
CA GLN A 174 -18.34 -19.10 7.10
C GLN A 174 -17.47 -19.63 5.96
N SER A 175 -16.89 -20.83 6.15
CA SER A 175 -16.17 -21.58 5.11
C SER A 175 -17.04 -21.95 3.90
N ARG A 176 -18.37 -21.78 3.98
CA ARG A 176 -19.30 -22.11 2.91
C ARG A 176 -19.55 -20.89 2.02
N PRO A 177 -19.51 -21.04 0.68
CA PRO A 177 -19.91 -19.97 -0.23
C PRO A 177 -21.31 -19.44 0.12
N LEU A 178 -21.49 -18.11 0.12
CA LEU A 178 -22.79 -17.46 0.39
C LEU A 178 -23.93 -18.04 -0.50
N GLN A 179 -23.60 -18.46 -1.72
CA GLN A 179 -24.56 -19.10 -2.62
C GLN A 179 -25.13 -20.40 -2.04
N HIS A 180 -24.33 -21.18 -1.28
CA HIS A 180 -24.81 -22.40 -0.64
C HIS A 180 -25.77 -22.08 0.50
N SER A 181 -25.46 -21.10 1.36
CA SER A 181 -26.37 -20.70 2.44
C SER A 181 -27.66 -20.08 1.89
N ILE A 182 -27.58 -19.25 0.85
CA ILE A 182 -28.76 -18.71 0.16
C ILE A 182 -29.60 -19.85 -0.44
N ASN A 183 -28.99 -20.80 -1.15
CA ASN A 183 -29.72 -21.95 -1.71
C ASN A 183 -30.31 -22.86 -0.62
N GLU A 184 -29.63 -22.99 0.52
CA GLU A 184 -30.14 -23.73 1.66
C GLU A 184 -31.33 -23.00 2.30
N ILE A 185 -31.26 -21.67 2.43
CA ILE A 185 -32.38 -20.83 2.89
C ILE A 185 -33.55 -20.92 1.91
N ILE A 186 -33.30 -20.84 0.60
CA ILE A 186 -34.34 -20.99 -0.44
C ILE A 186 -34.99 -22.37 -0.33
N ARG A 187 -34.20 -23.44 -0.22
CA ARG A 187 -34.74 -24.79 -0.01
C ARG A 187 -35.53 -24.90 1.29
N LYS A 188 -35.04 -24.32 2.39
CA LYS A 188 -35.76 -24.28 3.67
C LYS A 188 -37.06 -23.48 3.56
N LEU A 189 -37.05 -22.37 2.84
CA LEU A 189 -38.21 -21.52 2.56
C LEU A 189 -39.22 -22.28 1.70
N ASP A 190 -38.78 -22.99 0.67
CA ASP A 190 -39.64 -23.83 -0.17
C ASP A 190 -40.23 -24.98 0.63
N ILE A 191 -39.46 -25.60 1.52
CA ILE A 191 -39.96 -26.62 2.44
C ILE A 191 -41.00 -26.02 3.37
N ILE A 192 -40.77 -24.84 3.96
CA ILE A 192 -41.72 -24.17 4.86
C ILE A 192 -42.99 -23.76 4.11
N ASN A 193 -42.87 -23.23 2.89
CA ASN A 193 -43.99 -22.79 2.07
C ASN A 193 -44.83 -23.94 1.51
N HIS A 194 -44.26 -25.14 1.36
CA HIS A 194 -44.95 -26.32 0.84
C HIS A 194 -45.08 -27.47 1.86
N ALA A 195 -44.75 -27.23 3.14
CA ALA A 195 -44.61 -28.26 4.18
C ALA A 195 -45.89 -29.08 4.37
N GLU A 196 -47.03 -28.42 4.39
CA GLU A 196 -48.29 -29.06 4.79
C GLU A 196 -48.86 -29.99 3.71
N HIS A 197 -48.57 -29.73 2.42
CA HIS A 197 -49.17 -30.48 1.31
C HIS A 197 -48.17 -31.42 0.61
N ASN A 198 -46.87 -31.12 0.65
CA ASN A 198 -45.83 -31.94 0.03
C ASN A 198 -45.22 -32.97 0.99
N ALA A 199 -45.17 -32.72 2.31
CA ALA A 199 -44.57 -33.69 3.23
C ALA A 199 -45.35 -35.02 3.27
N ASP A 200 -46.68 -34.98 3.29
CA ASP A 200 -47.51 -36.19 3.27
C ASP A 200 -47.50 -36.89 1.91
N SER A 201 -47.49 -36.14 0.81
CA SER A 201 -47.35 -36.71 -0.54
C SER A 201 -45.97 -37.35 -0.76
N ILE A 202 -44.91 -36.72 -0.27
CA ILE A 202 -43.54 -37.24 -0.33
C ILE A 202 -43.41 -38.46 0.57
N LYS A 203 -43.94 -38.43 1.79
CA LYS A 203 -43.95 -39.59 2.70
C LYS A 203 -44.67 -40.79 2.09
N SER A 204 -45.83 -40.58 1.48
CA SER A 204 -46.55 -41.62 0.75
C SER A 204 -45.74 -42.15 -0.44
N LYS A 205 -45.09 -41.28 -1.22
CA LYS A 205 -44.20 -41.71 -2.33
C LYS A 205 -42.97 -42.47 -1.84
N ILE A 206 -42.33 -42.03 -0.75
CA ILE A 206 -41.20 -42.73 -0.13
C ILE A 206 -41.63 -44.10 0.39
N GLU A 207 -42.82 -44.22 1.01
CA GLU A 207 -43.35 -45.52 1.40
C GLU A 207 -43.61 -46.42 0.20
N THR A 208 -44.11 -45.89 -0.93
CA THR A 208 -44.29 -46.69 -2.14
C THR A 208 -42.97 -47.11 -2.77
N THR A 209 -41.99 -46.21 -2.88
CA THR A 209 -40.66 -46.54 -3.43
C THR A 209 -39.88 -47.45 -2.48
N GLY A 210 -40.04 -47.29 -1.16
CA GLY A 210 -39.48 -48.20 -0.16
C GLY A 210 -40.06 -49.61 -0.30
N LYS A 211 -41.37 -49.74 -0.50
CA LYS A 211 -42.02 -51.03 -0.81
C LYS A 211 -41.57 -51.60 -2.16
N GLU A 212 -41.36 -50.76 -3.17
CA GLU A 212 -40.82 -51.20 -4.48
C GLU A 212 -39.36 -51.63 -4.38
N MET A 213 -38.55 -50.98 -3.55
CA MET A 213 -37.15 -51.32 -3.29
C MET A 213 -37.04 -52.60 -2.45
N GLU A 214 -37.87 -52.77 -1.43
CA GLU A 214 -37.98 -54.01 -0.67
C GLU A 214 -38.45 -55.16 -1.57
N LYS A 215 -39.41 -54.89 -2.46
CA LYS A 215 -39.83 -55.85 -3.48
C LYS A 215 -38.71 -56.15 -4.47
N LEU A 216 -37.92 -55.17 -4.89
CA LEU A 216 -36.76 -55.37 -5.77
C LEU A 216 -35.64 -56.14 -5.08
N GLU A 217 -35.39 -55.90 -3.80
CA GLU A 217 -34.40 -56.61 -3.00
C GLU A 217 -34.84 -58.06 -2.74
N LEU A 218 -36.13 -58.27 -2.42
CA LEU A 218 -36.73 -59.59 -2.36
C LEU A 218 -36.66 -60.30 -3.72
N ASN A 219 -36.90 -59.58 -4.81
CA ASN A 219 -36.82 -60.13 -6.17
C ASN A 219 -35.36 -60.45 -6.56
N LYS A 220 -34.40 -59.60 -6.18
CA LYS A 220 -32.95 -59.84 -6.37
C LYS A 220 -32.48 -61.07 -5.58
N ARG A 221 -32.99 -61.23 -4.35
CA ARG A 221 -32.76 -62.43 -3.50
C ARG A 221 -33.44 -63.68 -4.07
N LEU A 222 -34.67 -63.57 -4.60
CA LEU A 222 -35.43 -64.69 -5.20
C LEU A 222 -34.83 -65.16 -6.54
N PHE A 223 -34.30 -64.25 -7.35
CA PHE A 223 -33.65 -64.58 -8.64
C PHE A 223 -32.18 -65.00 -8.50
N GLY A 224 -31.63 -65.07 -7.29
CA GLY A 224 -30.25 -65.52 -7.07
C GLY A 224 -29.21 -64.66 -7.77
N TRP A 225 -29.49 -63.36 -7.96
CA TRP A 225 -28.47 -62.39 -8.37
C TRP A 225 -27.59 -62.10 -7.17
N GLU A 226 -26.73 -63.08 -6.88
CA GLU A 226 -25.65 -62.99 -5.92
C GLU A 226 -24.81 -61.75 -6.25
N ASP A 227 -24.42 -61.02 -5.20
CA ASP A 227 -23.67 -59.78 -5.32
C ASP A 227 -22.43 -60.05 -6.18
N VAL A 228 -22.47 -59.61 -7.44
CA VAL A 228 -21.25 -59.45 -8.23
C VAL A 228 -20.41 -58.51 -7.38
N PRO A 229 -19.29 -58.96 -6.81
CA PRO A 229 -18.42 -58.08 -6.06
C PRO A 229 -17.83 -57.19 -7.14
N VAL A 230 -18.42 -56.02 -7.34
CA VAL A 230 -17.74 -54.94 -8.04
C VAL A 230 -16.46 -54.78 -7.24
N PRO A 231 -15.26 -55.04 -7.83
CA PRO A 231 -14.03 -54.79 -7.11
C PRO A 231 -14.06 -53.30 -6.82
N LYS A 232 -14.32 -52.92 -5.57
CA LYS A 232 -14.15 -51.57 -5.09
C LYS A 232 -12.68 -51.30 -5.29
N ASN A 233 -12.37 -50.65 -6.40
CA ASN A 233 -11.02 -50.33 -6.76
C ASN A 233 -10.67 -49.25 -5.75
N GLU A 234 -10.02 -49.62 -4.65
CA GLU A 234 -9.64 -48.73 -3.54
C GLU A 234 -8.94 -47.47 -4.07
N LYS A 235 -8.21 -47.64 -5.17
CA LYS A 235 -7.60 -46.59 -6.00
C LYS A 235 -8.60 -45.59 -6.62
N ILE A 236 -9.78 -46.05 -7.04
CA ILE A 236 -10.86 -45.17 -7.53
C ILE A 236 -11.44 -44.38 -6.36
N ASP A 237 -11.65 -45.01 -5.20
CA ASP A 237 -12.13 -44.32 -4.00
C ASP A 237 -11.09 -43.30 -3.49
N GLU A 238 -9.80 -43.63 -3.51
CA GLU A 238 -8.69 -42.70 -3.27
C GLU A 238 -8.69 -41.53 -4.26
N LEU A 239 -8.89 -41.79 -5.56
CA LEU A 239 -9.00 -40.74 -6.56
C LEU A 239 -10.24 -39.86 -6.35
N TYR A 240 -11.35 -40.43 -5.90
CA TYR A 240 -12.54 -39.67 -5.52
C TYR A 240 -12.33 -38.84 -4.26
N ASN A 241 -11.48 -39.26 -3.33
CA ASN A 241 -11.10 -38.48 -2.15
C ASN A 241 -10.17 -37.31 -2.49
N ILE A 242 -9.29 -37.47 -3.49
CA ILE A 242 -8.35 -36.41 -3.92
C ILE A 242 -9.03 -35.41 -4.89
N LEU A 243 -10.11 -35.80 -5.57
CA LEU A 243 -10.79 -34.98 -6.56
C LEU A 243 -11.34 -33.64 -6.02
N PRO A 244 -11.97 -33.56 -4.83
CA PRO A 244 -12.39 -32.31 -4.22
C PRO A 244 -11.23 -31.35 -4.01
N ASP A 245 -10.11 -31.84 -3.47
CA ASP A 245 -8.92 -31.03 -3.21
C ASP A 245 -8.31 -30.52 -4.51
N LEU A 246 -8.19 -31.39 -5.51
CA LEU A 246 -7.73 -30.99 -6.84
C LEU A 246 -8.66 -29.97 -7.49
N LYS A 247 -9.97 -30.10 -7.32
CA LYS A 247 -10.94 -29.14 -7.84
C LYS A 247 -10.76 -27.78 -7.19
N THR A 248 -10.55 -27.71 -5.87
CA THR A 248 -10.25 -26.44 -5.19
C THR A 248 -8.94 -25.84 -5.68
N TYR A 249 -7.86 -26.63 -5.82
CA TYR A 249 -6.59 -26.16 -6.34
C TYR A 249 -6.71 -25.65 -7.78
N CYS A 250 -7.44 -26.35 -8.65
CA CYS A 250 -7.69 -25.92 -10.02
C CYS A 250 -8.49 -24.61 -10.10
N THR A 251 -9.33 -24.28 -9.12
CA THR A 251 -10.00 -22.98 -9.06
C THR A 251 -9.08 -21.84 -8.62
N VAL A 252 -8.07 -22.12 -7.80
CA VAL A 252 -7.15 -21.10 -7.26
C VAL A 252 -5.90 -20.92 -8.15
N ALA A 253 -5.48 -21.96 -8.86
CA ALA A 253 -4.35 -21.96 -9.79
C ALA A 253 -4.36 -20.80 -10.83
N PRO A 254 -5.46 -20.47 -11.53
CA PRO A 254 -5.49 -19.35 -12.46
C PRO A 254 -5.24 -18.00 -11.76
N THR A 255 -5.77 -17.82 -10.55
CA THR A 255 -5.56 -16.61 -9.73
C THR A 255 -4.10 -16.47 -9.30
N ILE A 256 -3.47 -17.58 -8.90
CA ILE A 256 -2.02 -17.60 -8.59
C ILE A 256 -1.21 -17.27 -9.84
N LEU A 257 -1.58 -17.81 -11.00
CA LEU A 257 -0.89 -17.54 -12.26
C LEU A 257 -1.02 -16.08 -12.71
N GLU A 258 -2.20 -15.47 -12.55
CA GLU A 258 -2.38 -14.03 -12.77
C GLU A 258 -1.55 -13.19 -11.81
N ARG A 259 -1.50 -13.56 -10.53
CA ARG A 259 -0.65 -12.89 -9.55
C ARG A 259 0.84 -13.02 -9.88
N ILE A 260 1.30 -14.21 -10.29
CA ILE A 260 2.69 -14.43 -10.72
C ILE A 260 2.99 -13.62 -11.98
N LYS A 261 2.03 -13.52 -12.91
CA LYS A 261 2.18 -12.68 -14.12
C LYS A 261 2.29 -11.19 -13.77
N GLY A 262 1.48 -10.71 -12.81
CA GLY A 262 1.60 -9.35 -12.28
C GLY A 262 2.93 -9.12 -11.56
N LEU A 263 3.34 -10.09 -10.73
CA LEU A 263 4.62 -10.07 -10.01
C LEU A 263 5.82 -10.17 -10.96
N SER A 264 5.69 -10.85 -12.10
CA SER A 264 6.74 -10.93 -13.11
C SER A 264 7.11 -9.56 -13.67
N GLY A 265 6.16 -8.61 -13.75
CA GLY A 265 6.47 -7.23 -14.11
C GLY A 265 7.36 -6.56 -13.07
N ILE A 266 7.03 -6.72 -11.79
CA ILE A 266 7.83 -6.21 -10.66
C ILE A 266 9.19 -6.91 -10.60
N HIS A 267 9.26 -8.21 -10.88
CA HIS A 267 10.52 -8.95 -10.91
C HIS A 267 11.44 -8.48 -12.03
N ASN A 268 10.90 -8.16 -13.21
CA ASN A 268 11.68 -7.57 -14.29
C ASN A 268 12.18 -6.17 -13.92
N GLU A 269 11.33 -5.34 -13.30
CA GLU A 269 11.73 -4.02 -12.80
C GLU A 269 12.80 -4.14 -11.69
N LEU A 270 12.70 -5.16 -10.83
CA LEU A 270 13.71 -5.47 -9.82
C LEU A 270 15.03 -5.91 -10.46
N GLU A 271 14.98 -6.68 -11.55
CA GLU A 271 16.16 -7.05 -12.32
C GLU A 271 16.81 -5.82 -12.97
N GLU A 272 16.01 -4.92 -13.57
CA GLU A 272 16.49 -3.64 -14.09
C GLU A 272 17.09 -2.75 -12.99
N SER A 273 16.45 -2.68 -11.81
CA SER A 273 16.97 -1.96 -10.66
C SER A 273 18.27 -2.57 -10.12
N LEU A 274 18.38 -3.90 -10.12
CA LEU A 274 19.59 -4.59 -9.70
C LEU A 274 20.72 -4.29 -10.69
N ASN A 275 20.45 -4.37 -11.99
CA ASN A 275 21.39 -4.01 -13.05
C ASN A 275 21.81 -2.53 -12.96
N PHE A 276 20.87 -1.63 -12.65
CA PHE A 276 21.17 -0.23 -12.39
C PHE A 276 22.09 -0.07 -11.18
N ALA A 277 21.81 -0.75 -10.07
CA ALA A 277 22.66 -0.71 -8.88
C ALA A 277 24.06 -1.28 -9.13
N THR A 278 24.19 -2.36 -9.93
CA THR A 278 25.50 -2.88 -10.33
C THR A 278 26.26 -1.90 -11.22
N ASN A 279 25.57 -1.24 -12.16
CA ASN A 279 26.18 -0.21 -13.01
C ASN A 279 26.61 1.02 -12.19
N LEU A 280 25.81 1.41 -11.20
CA LEU A 280 26.15 2.49 -10.27
C LEU A 280 27.38 2.12 -9.44
N ASN A 281 27.47 0.89 -8.94
CA ASN A 281 28.67 0.41 -8.24
C ASN A 281 29.91 0.42 -9.13
N GLN A 282 29.76 0.06 -10.40
CA GLN A 282 30.86 0.15 -11.37
C GLN A 282 31.27 1.61 -11.60
N LEU A 283 30.30 2.53 -11.78
CA LEU A 283 30.56 3.96 -11.96
C LEU A 283 31.23 4.59 -10.73
N ILE A 284 30.82 4.18 -9.51
CA ILE A 284 31.50 4.59 -8.27
C ILE A 284 32.93 4.03 -8.24
N GLY A 285 33.14 2.80 -8.70
CA GLY A 285 34.46 2.20 -8.83
C GLY A 285 35.37 2.99 -9.75
N ASP A 286 34.86 3.36 -10.93
CA ASP A 286 35.56 4.16 -11.95
C ASP A 286 35.84 5.57 -11.44
N LEU A 287 34.86 6.25 -10.84
CA LEU A 287 35.04 7.57 -10.22
C LEU A 287 36.08 7.52 -9.08
N GLY A 288 36.10 6.43 -8.31
CA GLY A 288 37.13 6.19 -7.31
C GLY A 288 38.53 6.01 -7.92
N GLN A 289 38.63 5.47 -9.14
CA GLN A 289 39.89 5.41 -9.89
C GLN A 289 40.28 6.79 -10.43
N ASP A 290 39.35 7.54 -11.01
CA ASP A 290 39.59 8.89 -11.53
C ASP A 290 40.07 9.83 -10.44
N ILE A 291 39.49 9.77 -9.24
CA ILE A 291 39.97 10.55 -8.08
C ILE A 291 41.43 10.21 -7.75
N ARG A 292 41.81 8.92 -7.80
CA ARG A 292 43.21 8.52 -7.58
C ARG A 292 44.13 9.01 -8.69
N GLU A 293 43.65 9.07 -9.92
CA GLU A 293 44.42 9.63 -11.05
C GLU A 293 44.57 11.14 -10.94
N TRP A 294 43.52 11.86 -10.55
CA TRP A 294 43.58 13.29 -10.25
C TRP A 294 44.53 13.59 -9.11
N ASP A 295 44.54 12.80 -8.04
CA ASP A 295 45.50 12.97 -6.95
C ASP A 295 46.94 12.76 -7.42
N LYS A 296 47.20 11.76 -8.28
CA LYS A 296 48.52 11.58 -8.90
C LYS A 296 48.91 12.76 -9.80
N SER A 297 47.98 13.24 -10.61
CA SER A 297 48.18 14.39 -11.50
C SER A 297 48.47 15.66 -10.70
N LEU A 298 47.72 15.91 -9.63
CA LEU A 298 47.92 17.02 -8.70
C LEU A 298 49.30 16.94 -8.04
N ASN A 299 49.70 15.77 -7.57
CA ASN A 299 51.02 15.55 -6.99
C ASN A 299 52.15 15.75 -8.01
N SER A 300 51.95 15.34 -9.26
CA SER A 300 52.89 15.58 -10.36
C SER A 300 53.01 17.07 -10.68
N LEU A 301 51.89 17.78 -10.75
CA LEU A 301 51.86 19.23 -10.98
C LEU A 301 52.54 19.97 -9.84
N ASN A 302 52.29 19.57 -8.59
CA ASN A 302 52.94 20.16 -7.42
C ASN A 302 54.45 19.97 -7.46
N ARG A 303 54.93 18.78 -7.82
CA ARG A 303 56.37 18.54 -8.06
C ARG A 303 56.91 19.40 -9.18
N SER A 304 56.19 19.49 -10.31
CA SER A 304 56.59 20.34 -11.42
C SER A 304 56.65 21.82 -11.02
N LEU A 305 55.72 22.29 -10.19
CA LEU A 305 55.70 23.65 -9.66
C LEU A 305 56.93 23.91 -8.78
N GLU A 306 57.27 22.97 -7.88
CA GLU A 306 58.45 23.12 -7.02
C GLU A 306 59.74 23.13 -7.85
N THR A 307 59.86 22.26 -8.85
CA THR A 307 61.03 22.31 -9.78
C THR A 307 61.07 23.60 -10.59
N SER A 308 59.92 24.14 -11.01
CA SER A 308 59.84 25.42 -11.71
C SER A 308 60.25 26.57 -10.79
N LYS A 309 59.95 26.48 -9.49
CA LYS A 309 60.33 27.46 -8.49
C LYS A 309 61.83 27.41 -8.21
N GLU A 310 62.40 26.22 -8.02
CA GLU A 310 63.86 26.03 -7.84
C GLU A 310 64.64 26.58 -9.05
N THR A 311 64.20 26.27 -10.28
CA THR A 311 64.84 26.79 -11.48
C THR A 311 64.69 28.31 -11.62
N PHE A 312 63.58 28.88 -11.16
CA PHE A 312 63.40 30.34 -11.12
C PHE A 312 64.32 31.00 -10.08
N GLU A 313 64.48 30.41 -8.89
CA GLU A 313 65.41 30.89 -7.87
C GLU A 313 66.88 30.81 -8.34
N GLU A 314 67.26 29.71 -9.01
CA GLU A 314 68.61 29.57 -9.59
C GLU A 314 68.85 30.62 -10.69
N ASN A 315 67.86 30.82 -11.56
CA ASN A 315 67.94 31.85 -12.61
C ASN A 315 68.02 33.26 -12.01
N CYS A 316 67.20 33.59 -11.00
CA CYS A 316 67.28 34.88 -10.29
C CYS A 316 68.68 35.10 -9.70
N SER A 317 69.23 34.09 -9.00
CA SER A 317 70.57 34.16 -8.42
C SER A 317 71.65 34.36 -9.49
N ARG A 318 71.51 33.70 -10.66
CA ARG A 318 72.39 33.91 -11.82
C ARG A 318 72.28 35.31 -12.42
N TYR A 319 71.08 35.89 -12.46
CA TYR A 319 70.89 37.25 -12.93
C TYR A 319 71.45 38.26 -11.94
N GLU A 320 71.23 38.07 -10.64
CA GLU A 320 71.76 38.93 -9.58
C GLU A 320 73.29 38.95 -9.58
N THR A 321 73.93 37.78 -9.64
CA THR A 321 75.39 37.67 -9.79
C THR A 321 75.93 38.34 -11.05
N ARG A 322 75.23 38.20 -12.20
CA ARG A 322 75.59 38.93 -13.43
C ARG A 322 75.43 40.44 -13.30
N LEU A 323 74.40 40.89 -12.59
CA LEU A 323 74.11 42.30 -12.37
C LEU A 323 75.17 42.93 -11.46
N ASP A 324 75.58 42.22 -10.40
CA ASP A 324 76.72 42.55 -9.55
C ASP A 324 78.04 42.64 -10.32
N GLU A 325 78.29 41.71 -11.25
CA GLU A 325 79.49 41.75 -12.11
C GLU A 325 79.48 42.95 -13.06
N LEU A 326 78.30 43.32 -13.60
CA LEU A 326 78.10 44.51 -14.41
C LEU A 326 78.31 45.79 -13.58
N GLU A 327 77.75 45.85 -12.38
CA GLU A 327 77.94 46.98 -11.45
C GLU A 327 79.42 47.16 -11.10
N LYS A 328 80.14 46.07 -10.79
CA LYS A 328 81.59 46.09 -10.55
C LYS A 328 82.39 46.53 -11.77
N ARG A 329 81.93 46.24 -12.98
CA ARG A 329 82.58 46.71 -14.23
C ARG A 329 82.32 48.19 -14.48
N ILE A 330 81.11 48.68 -14.21
CA ILE A 330 80.76 50.10 -14.35
C ILE A 330 81.55 50.95 -13.33
N LEU A 331 81.74 50.48 -12.10
CA LEU A 331 82.53 51.17 -11.08
C LEU A 331 84.05 51.14 -11.32
N ARG A 332 84.55 50.32 -12.25
CA ARG A 332 85.98 50.26 -12.65
C ARG A 332 86.31 51.06 -13.90
N SER A 333 85.29 51.49 -14.66
CA SER A 333 85.43 52.45 -15.76
C SER A 333 85.26 53.87 -15.23
#